data_AF-A0A932C0Y3-F1
#
_entry.id   AF-A0A932C0Y3-F1
#
_cell.length_a   1.000
_cell.length_b   1.000
_cell.length_c   1.000
_cell.angle_alpha   90.00
_cell.angle_beta   90.00
_cell.angle_gamma   90.00
#
_symmetry.space_group_name_H-M   'P 1'
#
loop_
_entity.id
_entity.type
_entity.pdbx_description
1 polymer ?
#
loop_
_entity_poly.entity_id
_entity_poly.type
_entity_poly.pdbx_seq_one_letter_code
_entity_poly.pdbx_strand_id
1 'polypeptide(L)'
;MDGAPAPLTTAEADAPLVLRLRVMHADFNTRCFSGALTSVEIVVSRRMRRRLGHYQLARGGRPGVIAISRRHIRRHGWRGAQETLLHEMVHQWQDERGLAVDHGPGFRTLARAVGITPRATRRV
;
A
#
# COMPACT_ATOMS: atom_id res chain seq x y z
N MET A 1 -1.32 21.14 -20.39
CA MET A 1 -0.34 21.35 -19.31
C MET A 1 -0.45 20.16 -18.36
N ASP A 2 0.39 19.15 -18.54
CA ASP A 2 0.43 17.99 -17.65
C ASP A 2 1.08 18.41 -16.33
N GLY A 3 0.26 18.90 -15.40
CA GLY A 3 0.67 19.11 -14.03
C GLY A 3 1.03 17.75 -13.43
N ALA A 4 2.32 17.52 -13.20
CA ALA A 4 2.78 16.35 -12.44
C ALA A 4 1.90 16.21 -11.18
N PRO A 5 1.40 15.00 -10.86
CA PRO A 5 0.52 14.82 -9.72
C PRO A 5 1.22 15.38 -8.48
N ALA A 6 0.53 16.28 -7.77
CA ALA A 6 1.07 16.90 -6.57
C ALA A 6 1.60 15.81 -5.62
N PRO A 7 2.78 16.02 -5.00
CA PRO A 7 3.48 14.97 -4.28
C PRO A 7 2.60 14.34 -3.21
N LEU A 8 2.76 13.02 -3.04
CA LEU A 8 2.18 12.28 -1.94
C LEU A 8 2.86 12.76 -0.66
N THR A 9 2.08 13.37 0.24
CA THR A 9 2.61 13.91 1.49
C THR A 9 1.71 13.52 2.67
N THR A 10 2.35 13.30 3.81
CA THR A 10 1.68 13.11 5.11
C THR A 10 1.64 14.46 5.83
N ALA A 11 0.49 14.81 6.41
CA ALA A 11 0.42 15.94 7.33
C ALA A 11 1.06 15.56 8.67
N GLU A 12 1.80 16.47 9.32
CA GLU A 12 2.51 16.18 10.60
C GLU A 12 1.60 15.56 11.66
N ALA A 13 0.37 16.06 11.79
CA ALA A 13 -0.63 15.52 12.73
C ALA A 13 -1.03 14.05 12.47
N ASP A 14 -0.68 13.48 11.31
CA ASP A 14 -0.92 12.07 10.96
C ASP A 14 0.36 11.21 11.07
N ALA A 15 1.48 11.75 11.56
CA ALA A 15 2.71 10.99 11.78
C ALA A 15 2.49 9.71 12.63
N PRO A 16 1.64 9.69 13.68
CA PRO A 16 1.33 8.45 14.41
C PRO A 16 0.66 7.37 13.54
N LEU A 17 -0.15 7.77 12.55
CA LEU A 17 -0.78 6.83 11.62
C LEU A 17 0.26 6.20 10.69
N VAL A 18 1.20 7.00 10.19
CA VAL A 18 2.33 6.51 9.38
C VAL A 18 3.20 5.54 10.18
N LEU A 19 3.56 5.89 11.41
CA LEU A 19 4.38 5.01 12.26
C LEU A 19 3.71 3.65 12.45
N ARG A 20 2.41 3.64 12.75
CA ARG A 20 1.65 2.39 12.89
C ARG A 20 1.62 1.58 11.60
N LEU A 21 1.43 2.21 10.44
CA LEU A 21 1.47 1.52 9.15
C LEU A 21 2.87 0.97 8.84
N ARG A 22 3.95 1.65 9.22
CA ARG A 22 5.33 1.15 9.07
C ARG A 22 5.59 -0.10 9.91
N VAL A 23 5.14 -0.08 11.17
CA VAL A 23 5.21 -1.26 12.04
C VAL A 23 4.43 -2.44 11.44
N MET A 24 3.21 -2.18 10.94
CA MET A 24 2.41 -3.21 10.27
C MET A 24 3.06 -3.74 9.00
N HIS A 25 3.67 -2.87 8.18
CA HIS A 25 4.38 -3.27 6.98
C HIS A 25 5.54 -4.21 7.31
N ALA A 26 6.35 -3.87 8.32
CA ALA A 26 7.43 -4.74 8.78
C ALA A 26 6.92 -6.10 9.29
N ASP A 27 5.88 -6.12 10.13
CA ASP A 27 5.27 -7.37 10.63
C ASP A 27 4.74 -8.24 9.48
N PHE A 28 3.98 -7.64 8.57
CA PHE A 28 3.44 -8.35 7.40
C PHE A 28 4.54 -8.82 6.46
N ASN A 29 5.61 -8.05 6.29
CA ASN A 29 6.75 -8.47 5.48
C ASN A 29 7.32 -9.78 6.02
N THR A 30 7.59 -9.84 7.33
CA THR A 30 8.07 -11.06 7.99
C THR A 30 7.10 -12.23 7.84
N ARG A 31 5.80 -12.00 8.11
CA ARG A 31 4.80 -13.08 8.21
C ARG A 31 4.26 -13.57 6.86
N CYS A 32 4.16 -12.69 5.87
CA CYS A 32 3.48 -12.96 4.60
C CYS A 32 4.42 -13.00 3.41
N PHE A 33 5.60 -12.36 3.51
CA PHE A 33 6.57 -12.24 2.42
C PHE A 33 7.95 -12.76 2.82
N SER A 34 8.05 -13.49 3.94
CA SER A 34 9.29 -14.07 4.47
C SER A 34 10.41 -13.05 4.69
N GLY A 35 10.05 -11.79 4.95
CA GLY A 35 10.99 -10.68 5.11
C GLY A 35 11.66 -10.22 3.80
N ALA A 36 11.19 -10.68 2.65
CA ALA A 36 11.86 -10.43 1.36
C ALA A 36 11.62 -9.03 0.78
N LEU A 37 10.60 -8.29 1.26
CA LEU A 37 10.30 -6.96 0.74
C LEU A 37 11.23 -5.91 1.33
N THR A 38 11.63 -4.95 0.51
CA THR A 38 12.40 -3.80 1.00
C THR A 38 11.52 -2.84 1.82
N SER A 39 12.15 -2.01 2.65
CA SER A 39 11.44 -0.93 3.32
C SER A 39 11.07 0.16 2.31
N VAL A 40 9.81 0.55 2.29
CA VAL A 40 9.28 1.61 1.42
C VAL A 40 8.84 2.83 2.22
N GLU A 41 8.74 3.97 1.56
CA GLU A 41 8.11 5.13 2.18
C GLU A 41 6.60 4.84 2.35
N ILE A 42 6.07 5.20 3.52
CA ILE A 42 4.64 5.12 3.79
C ILE A 42 4.07 6.51 4.02
N VAL A 43 3.00 6.82 3.29
CA VAL A 43 2.31 8.11 3.31
C VAL A 43 0.85 7.93 3.72
N VAL A 44 0.35 8.81 4.58
CA VAL A 44 -1.08 8.94 4.87
C VAL A 44 -1.64 10.16 4.16
N SER A 45 -2.40 9.92 3.09
CA SER A 45 -2.93 10.98 2.24
C SER A 45 -4.30 11.46 2.70
N ARG A 46 -4.41 12.77 2.96
CA ARG A 46 -5.71 13.45 3.17
C ARG A 46 -6.45 13.75 1.87
N ARG A 47 -5.72 13.84 0.76
CA ARG A 47 -6.24 14.24 -0.57
C ARG A 47 -6.75 13.04 -1.39
N MET A 48 -6.38 11.81 -1.02
CA MET A 48 -6.83 10.59 -1.70
C MET A 48 -8.32 10.30 -1.41
N ARG A 49 -9.18 10.63 -2.39
CA ARG A 49 -10.65 10.49 -2.27
C ARG A 49 -11.24 9.28 -3.00
N ARG A 50 -10.64 8.88 -4.12
CA ARG A 50 -11.17 7.83 -5.04
C ARG A 50 -10.61 6.43 -4.77
N ARG A 51 -9.47 6.34 -4.09
CA ARG A 51 -8.79 5.07 -3.76
C ARG A 51 -8.61 4.95 -2.25
N LEU A 52 -8.47 3.71 -1.77
CA LEU A 52 -8.21 3.42 -0.36
C LEU A 52 -6.70 3.38 -0.08
N GLY A 53 -5.94 2.83 -1.02
CA GLY A 53 -4.48 2.81 -1.07
C GLY A 53 -3.95 2.98 -2.48
N HIS A 54 -2.64 3.15 -2.61
CA HIS A 54 -1.91 3.12 -3.86
C HIS A 54 -0.42 2.85 -3.63
N TYR A 55 0.11 1.85 -4.32
CA TYR A 55 1.54 1.66 -4.50
C TYR A 55 2.07 2.44 -5.72
N GLN A 56 3.07 3.29 -5.49
CA GLN A 56 3.86 3.94 -6.53
C GLN A 56 5.16 3.17 -6.74
N LEU A 57 5.42 2.80 -7.99
CA LEU A 57 6.59 2.02 -8.41
C LEU A 57 7.92 2.69 -8.01
N ALA A 58 8.90 1.87 -7.67
CA ALA A 58 10.28 2.30 -7.55
C ALA A 58 10.79 2.83 -8.90
N ARG A 59 11.44 4.01 -8.91
CA ARG A 59 11.95 4.63 -10.15
C ARG A 59 13.23 5.42 -9.88
N GLY A 60 14.21 5.28 -10.79
CA GLY A 60 15.44 6.09 -10.77
C GLY A 60 16.22 5.98 -9.45
N GLY A 61 16.34 4.77 -8.90
CA GLY A 61 17.03 4.52 -7.63
C GLY A 61 16.25 4.92 -6.37
N ARG A 62 15.03 5.44 -6.49
CA ARG A 62 14.14 5.72 -5.35
C ARG A 62 13.28 4.50 -5.03
N PRO A 63 13.13 4.13 -3.75
CA PRO A 63 12.23 3.05 -3.35
C PRO A 63 10.79 3.39 -3.71
N GLY A 64 9.94 2.37 -3.80
CA GLY A 64 8.50 2.55 -3.97
C GLY A 64 7.87 3.28 -2.80
N VAL A 65 6.62 3.72 -2.99
CA VAL A 65 5.85 4.44 -1.96
C VAL A 65 4.48 3.78 -1.81
N ILE A 66 4.09 3.46 -0.58
CA ILE A 66 2.72 3.06 -0.25
C ILE A 66 1.99 4.26 0.34
N ALA A 67 0.95 4.72 -0.34
CA ALA A 67 0.04 5.73 0.18
C ALA A 67 -1.29 5.12 0.62
N ILE A 68 -1.75 5.43 1.84
CA ILE A 68 -3.07 5.02 2.37
C ILE A 68 -3.93 6.26 2.61
N SER A 69 -5.21 6.19 2.26
CA SER A 69 -6.15 7.28 2.50
C SER A 69 -6.45 7.45 3.99
N ARG A 70 -6.22 8.66 4.54
CA ARG A 70 -6.62 8.99 5.91
C ARG A 70 -8.11 8.80 6.15
N ARG A 71 -8.92 9.17 5.14
CA ARG A 71 -10.38 8.98 5.18
C ARG A 71 -10.72 7.49 5.31
N HIS A 72 -9.99 6.62 4.61
CA HIS A 72 -10.21 5.18 4.70
C HIS A 72 -9.93 4.67 6.11
N ILE A 73 -8.78 5.02 6.70
CA ILE A 73 -8.41 4.65 8.08
C ILE A 73 -9.51 5.09 9.06
N ARG A 74 -10.00 6.33 8.94
CA ARG A 74 -11.05 6.85 9.82
C ARG A 74 -12.41 6.17 9.64
N ARG A 75 -12.79 5.87 8.40
CA ARG A 75 -14.12 5.34 8.08
C ARG A 75 -14.24 3.83 8.28
N HIS A 76 -13.19 3.08 7.96
CA HIS A 76 -13.20 1.62 7.94
C HIS A 76 -12.35 1.00 9.05
N GLY A 77 -11.70 1.84 9.87
CA GLY A 77 -10.86 1.43 10.97
C GLY A 77 -9.58 0.73 10.53
N TRP A 78 -8.83 0.26 11.52
CA TRP A 78 -7.53 -0.37 11.30
C TRP A 78 -7.60 -1.71 10.59
N ARG A 79 -8.71 -2.46 10.70
CA ARG A 79 -8.87 -3.72 9.96
C ARG A 79 -8.91 -3.49 8.45
N GLY A 80 -9.70 -2.51 7.99
CA GLY A 80 -9.72 -2.14 6.57
C GLY A 80 -8.39 -1.59 6.08
N ALA A 81 -7.72 -0.78 6.90
CA ALA A 81 -6.40 -0.25 6.57
C ALA A 81 -5.33 -1.35 6.43
N GLN A 82 -5.37 -2.39 7.28
CA GLN A 82 -4.49 -3.55 7.19
C GLN A 82 -4.70 -4.35 5.90
N GLU A 83 -5.96 -4.64 5.55
CA GLU A 83 -6.29 -5.31 4.28
C GLU A 83 -5.78 -4.51 3.08
N THR A 84 -5.95 -3.18 3.11
CA THR A 84 -5.45 -2.29 2.06
C THR A 84 -3.92 -2.27 2.02
N LEU A 85 -3.25 -2.23 3.18
CA LEU A 85 -1.78 -2.26 3.24
C LEU A 85 -1.22 -3.55 2.64
N LEU A 86 -1.76 -4.71 3.02
CA LEU A 86 -1.37 -5.99 2.42
C LEU A 86 -1.60 -6.00 0.90
N HIS A 87 -2.68 -5.38 0.43
CA HIS A 87 -2.96 -5.25 -1.01
C HIS A 87 -1.85 -4.46 -1.73
N GLU A 88 -1.47 -3.31 -1.19
CA GLU A 88 -0.38 -2.51 -1.76
C GLU A 88 0.99 -3.21 -1.62
N MET A 89 1.21 -4.02 -0.58
CA MET A 89 2.42 -4.84 -0.44
C MET A 89 2.50 -5.97 -1.47
N VAL A 90 1.39 -6.53 -1.93
CA VAL A 90 1.39 -7.47 -3.07
C VAL A 90 1.83 -6.76 -4.35
N HIS A 91 1.42 -5.51 -4.56
CA HIS A 91 1.93 -4.69 -5.68
C HIS A 91 3.43 -4.37 -5.54
N GLN A 92 3.89 -4.06 -4.32
CA GLN A 92 5.32 -3.92 -4.03
C GLN A 92 6.07 -5.21 -4.38
N TRP A 93 5.56 -6.37 -3.97
CA TRP A 93 6.18 -7.66 -4.29
C TRP A 93 6.29 -7.88 -5.82
N GLN A 94 5.27 -7.52 -6.60
CA GLN A 94 5.35 -7.59 -8.06
C GLN A 94 6.48 -6.70 -8.60
N ASP A 95 6.54 -5.45 -8.15
CA ASP A 95 7.53 -4.46 -8.58
C ASP A 95 8.96 -4.93 -8.25
N GLU A 96 9.21 -5.35 -7.01
CA GLU A 96 10.54 -5.82 -6.57
C GLU A 96 10.99 -7.12 -7.25
N ARG A 97 10.05 -7.92 -7.77
CA ARG A 97 10.35 -9.12 -8.57
C ARG A 97 10.43 -8.85 -10.07
N GLY A 98 10.29 -7.60 -10.51
CA GLY A 98 10.29 -7.23 -11.94
C GLY A 98 9.07 -7.75 -12.70
N LEU A 99 7.97 -8.03 -12.00
CA LEU A 99 6.71 -8.48 -12.59
C LEU A 99 5.84 -7.29 -12.97
N ALA A 100 4.87 -7.53 -13.86
CA ALA A 100 3.84 -6.54 -14.14
C ALA A 100 3.04 -6.24 -12.86
N VAL A 101 2.90 -4.95 -12.54
CA VAL A 101 2.12 -4.48 -11.38
C VAL A 101 0.66 -4.31 -11.79
N ASP A 102 -0.10 -5.37 -11.61
CA ASP A 102 -1.51 -5.49 -11.98
C ASP A 102 -2.27 -6.44 -11.04
N HIS A 103 -3.56 -6.67 -11.31
CA HIS A 103 -4.40 -7.65 -10.59
C HIS A 103 -4.49 -9.00 -11.31
N GLY A 104 -3.45 -9.37 -12.06
CA GLY A 104 -3.34 -10.61 -12.84
C GLY A 104 -3.30 -11.89 -12.01
N PRO A 105 -3.08 -13.07 -12.62
CA PRO A 105 -3.06 -14.35 -11.91
C PRO A 105 -2.08 -14.37 -10.74
N GLY A 106 -0.86 -13.84 -10.90
CA GLY A 106 0.16 -13.79 -9.85
C GLY A 106 -0.32 -12.99 -8.62
N PHE A 107 -0.87 -11.80 -8.86
CA PHE A 107 -1.49 -11.00 -7.80
C PHE A 107 -2.58 -11.78 -7.08
N ARG A 108 -3.51 -12.40 -7.83
CA ARG A 108 -4.66 -13.10 -7.25
C ARG A 108 -4.24 -14.28 -6.38
N THR A 109 -3.21 -15.02 -6.79
CA THR A 109 -2.66 -16.13 -6.02
C THR A 109 -2.06 -15.62 -4.71
N LEU A 110 -1.18 -14.62 -4.78
CA LEU A 110 -0.51 -14.11 -3.58
C LEU A 110 -1.48 -13.39 -2.64
N ALA A 111 -2.40 -12.58 -3.17
CA ALA A 111 -3.45 -11.93 -2.40
C ALA A 111 -4.25 -12.94 -1.54
N ARG A 112 -4.65 -14.08 -2.12
CA ARG A 112 -5.33 -15.14 -1.37
C ARG A 112 -4.42 -15.77 -0.32
N ALA A 113 -3.16 -16.04 -0.67
CA ALA A 113 -2.20 -16.64 0.25
C ALA A 113 -1.91 -15.76 1.47
N VAL A 114 -1.88 -14.43 1.30
CA VAL A 114 -1.71 -13.46 2.40
C VAL A 114 -3.03 -13.06 3.06
N GLY A 115 -4.15 -13.72 2.71
CA GLY A 115 -5.42 -13.59 3.40
C GLY A 115 -6.30 -12.40 2.99
N ILE A 116 -6.08 -11.80 1.83
CA ILE A 116 -6.90 -10.69 1.31
C ILE A 116 -7.66 -11.06 0.04
N THR A 117 -8.80 -10.39 -0.19
CA THR A 117 -9.54 -10.56 -1.44
C THR A 117 -8.81 -9.87 -2.60
N PRO A 118 -8.64 -10.50 -3.78
CA PRO A 118 -7.91 -9.88 -4.88
C PRO A 118 -8.61 -8.71 -5.57
N ARG A 119 -9.87 -8.41 -5.21
CA ARG A 119 -10.62 -7.32 -5.81
C ARG A 119 -10.15 -5.98 -5.22
N ALA A 120 -9.85 -5.04 -6.10
CA ALA A 120 -9.54 -3.65 -5.73
C ALA A 120 -10.74 -2.90 -5.12
N THR A 121 -11.94 -3.49 -5.10
CA THR A 121 -13.16 -2.90 -4.56
C THR A 121 -13.74 -3.77 -3.45
N ARG A 122 -13.84 -3.22 -2.24
CA ARG A 122 -14.74 -3.73 -1.21
C ARG A 122 -16.14 -3.24 -1.58
N ARG A 123 -17.13 -4.14 -1.69
CA ARG A 123 -18.54 -3.72 -1.69
C ARG A 123 -18.78 -3.05 -0.33
N VAL A 124 -19.09 -1.76 -0.37
CA VAL A 124 -19.61 -1.02 0.78
C VAL A 124 -21.06 -1.39 1.01
#